data_AF-A0A935SMM4-F1
#
_entry.id   AF-A0A935SMM4-F1
#
_cell.length_a   1.000
_cell.length_b   1.000
_cell.length_c   1.000
_cell.angle_alpha   90.00
_cell.angle_beta   90.00
_cell.angle_gamma   90.00
#
_symmetry.space_group_name_H-M   'P 1'
#
loop_
_entity.id
_entity.type
_entity.pdbx_description
1 polymer ?
#
loop_
_entity_poly.entity_id
_entity_poly.type
_entity_poly.pdbx_seq_one_letter_code
_entity_poly.pdbx_strand_id
1 'polypeptide(L)'
;MHLLSDSIIVSIKISDGDINALLSTLIANISYIGSYIIQKGILFRGAITIGNIIHQDNGIILGQGFIDAYNLESKLATFPRIVVSDKLIKELNYPLEAKRNRYPYHQYLTRDKDGCIGFNQLKYFEVVQSWTEMKEDILKDALDKTRKVIIDGLDYSFELPSVHSKYQWLKNEYNSLIILTDNIKQPIKELNENIAGQNIHFSYTDNYYYGKK
;
A
#
# COMPACT_ATOMS: atom_id res chain seq x y z
N MET A 1 -11.62 -16.70 -5.39
CA MET A 1 -10.73 -16.17 -4.34
C MET A 1 -10.62 -17.25 -3.30
N HIS A 2 -9.41 -17.66 -2.96
CA HIS A 2 -9.17 -18.67 -1.93
C HIS A 2 -8.35 -18.11 -0.79
N LEU A 3 -8.66 -18.59 0.41
CA LEU A 3 -8.00 -18.26 1.66
C LEU A 3 -7.11 -19.42 2.07
N LEU A 4 -5.82 -19.14 2.22
CA LEU A 4 -4.86 -19.99 2.93
C LEU A 4 -4.57 -19.35 4.29
N SER A 5 -4.03 -20.13 5.25
CA SER A 5 -3.90 -19.74 6.67
C SER A 5 -3.37 -18.32 6.92
N ASP A 6 -2.56 -17.77 6.03
CA ASP A 6 -1.97 -16.43 6.11
C ASP A 6 -2.04 -15.62 4.79
N SER A 7 -2.71 -16.15 3.76
CA SER A 7 -2.61 -15.64 2.39
C SER A 7 -3.97 -15.62 1.67
N ILE A 8 -4.21 -14.57 0.90
CA ILE A 8 -5.40 -14.45 0.03
C ILE A 8 -4.93 -14.55 -1.42
N ILE A 9 -5.52 -15.48 -2.17
CA ILE A 9 -5.19 -15.68 -3.58
C ILE A 9 -6.39 -15.26 -4.44
N VAL A 10 -6.14 -14.28 -5.30
CA VAL A 10 -7.09 -13.76 -6.28
C VAL A 10 -6.54 -14.04 -7.67
N SER A 11 -7.33 -14.70 -8.51
CA SER A 11 -7.02 -14.89 -9.93
C SER A 11 -8.15 -14.30 -10.78
N ILE A 12 -7.77 -13.62 -11.85
CA ILE A 12 -8.69 -13.05 -12.83
C ILE A 12 -8.34 -13.65 -14.18
N LYS A 13 -9.34 -14.12 -14.91
CA LYS A 13 -9.12 -14.68 -16.24
C LYS A 13 -9.01 -13.53 -17.25
N ILE A 14 -7.87 -13.44 -17.93
CA ILE A 14 -7.58 -12.32 -18.83
C ILE A 14 -8.49 -12.32 -20.06
N SER A 15 -9.01 -13.48 -20.47
CA SER A 15 -9.99 -13.56 -21.56
C SER A 15 -11.31 -12.82 -21.29
N ASP A 16 -11.55 -12.41 -20.04
CA ASP A 16 -12.82 -11.81 -19.63
C ASP A 16 -12.86 -10.29 -19.90
N GLY A 17 -11.75 -9.69 -20.37
CA GLY A 17 -11.72 -8.27 -20.74
C GLY A 17 -10.34 -7.74 -21.09
N ASP A 18 -10.25 -6.42 -21.26
CA ASP A 18 -8.97 -5.73 -21.44
C ASP A 18 -8.13 -5.81 -20.15
N ILE A 19 -6.90 -6.29 -20.26
CA ILE A 19 -5.97 -6.50 -19.13
C ILE A 19 -5.77 -5.22 -18.31
N ASN A 20 -5.76 -4.06 -18.97
CA ASN A 20 -5.57 -2.78 -18.31
C ASN A 20 -6.77 -2.40 -17.43
N ALA A 21 -7.99 -2.67 -17.91
CA ALA A 21 -9.22 -2.49 -17.14
C ALA A 21 -9.32 -3.50 -15.99
N LEU A 22 -9.01 -4.78 -16.25
CA LEU A 22 -9.02 -5.83 -15.22
C LEU A 22 -8.04 -5.52 -14.08
N LEU A 23 -6.81 -5.12 -14.42
CA LEU A 23 -5.80 -4.74 -13.43
C LEU A 23 -6.22 -3.49 -12.65
N SER A 24 -6.82 -2.50 -13.32
CA SER A 24 -7.33 -1.29 -12.67
C SER A 24 -8.34 -1.62 -11.57
N THR A 25 -9.30 -2.48 -11.87
CA THR A 25 -10.31 -2.93 -10.90
C THR A 25 -9.68 -3.71 -9.75
N LEU A 26 -8.74 -4.61 -10.04
CA LEU A 26 -8.03 -5.38 -9.02
C LEU A 26 -7.26 -4.46 -8.05
N ILE A 27 -6.45 -3.55 -8.59
CA ILE A 27 -5.63 -2.63 -7.78
C ILE A 27 -6.49 -1.68 -6.97
N ALA A 28 -7.56 -1.12 -7.54
CA ALA A 28 -8.48 -0.24 -6.82
C ALA A 28 -9.10 -0.96 -5.61
N ASN A 29 -9.61 -2.19 -5.81
CA ASN A 29 -10.20 -2.99 -4.74
C ASN A 29 -9.18 -3.38 -3.65
N ILE A 30 -7.99 -3.83 -4.05
CA ILE A 30 -6.95 -4.18 -3.07
C ILE A 30 -6.48 -2.93 -2.30
N SER A 31 -6.35 -1.80 -2.97
CA SER A 31 -5.95 -0.53 -2.35
C SER A 31 -7.00 -0.05 -1.35
N TYR A 32 -8.28 -0.15 -1.70
CA TYR A 32 -9.40 0.16 -0.80
C TYR A 32 -9.37 -0.72 0.46
N ILE A 33 -9.30 -2.04 0.28
CA ILE A 33 -9.21 -3.00 1.39
C ILE A 33 -7.96 -2.71 2.24
N GLY A 34 -6.82 -2.45 1.59
CA GLY A 34 -5.57 -2.06 2.23
C GLY A 34 -5.69 -0.82 3.10
N SER A 35 -6.33 0.22 2.58
CA SER A 35 -6.56 1.47 3.32
C SER A 35 -7.41 1.26 4.56
N TYR A 36 -8.33 0.30 4.56
CA TYR A 36 -9.18 -0.01 5.70
C TYR A 36 -8.44 -0.85 6.75
N ILE A 37 -7.71 -1.88 6.29
CA ILE A 37 -7.03 -2.84 7.16
C ILE A 37 -5.79 -2.20 7.83
N ILE A 38 -5.08 -1.28 7.16
CA ILE A 38 -3.95 -0.57 7.77
C ILE A 38 -4.36 0.32 8.94
N GLN A 39 -5.57 0.90 8.91
CA GLN A 39 -6.14 1.65 10.04
C GLN A 39 -6.38 0.75 11.28
N LYS A 40 -6.37 -0.57 11.11
CA LYS A 40 -6.50 -1.57 12.18
C LYS A 40 -5.16 -2.14 12.64
N GLY A 41 -4.04 -1.60 12.15
CA GLY A 41 -2.70 -2.08 12.52
C GLY A 41 -2.23 -3.31 11.75
N ILE A 42 -3.00 -3.78 10.78
CA ILE A 42 -2.64 -4.97 9.99
C ILE A 42 -1.93 -4.51 8.72
N LEU A 43 -0.68 -4.93 8.59
CA LEU A 43 0.16 -4.67 7.42
C LEU A 43 0.16 -5.91 6.55
N PHE A 44 -0.03 -5.75 5.25
CA PHE A 44 0.14 -6.87 4.31
C PHE A 44 1.14 -6.54 3.22
N ARG A 45 1.58 -7.59 2.56
CA ARG A 45 2.40 -7.53 1.36
C ARG A 45 1.79 -8.46 0.32
N GLY A 46 2.19 -8.31 -0.92
CA GLY A 46 1.70 -9.17 -1.99
C GLY A 46 2.48 -9.02 -3.28
N ALA A 47 2.07 -9.79 -4.28
CA ALA A 47 2.56 -9.64 -5.64
C ALA A 47 1.43 -9.88 -6.64
N ILE A 48 1.50 -9.19 -7.78
CA ILE A 48 0.60 -9.38 -8.91
C ILE A 48 1.44 -9.81 -10.11
N THR A 49 1.02 -10.89 -10.77
CA THR A 49 1.68 -11.40 -11.97
C THR A 49 0.67 -11.96 -12.96
N ILE A 50 1.15 -12.28 -14.16
CA ILE A 50 0.42 -12.94 -15.23
C ILE A 50 1.05 -14.30 -15.48
N GLY A 51 0.23 -15.34 -15.56
CA GLY A 51 0.70 -16.69 -15.86
C GLY A 51 -0.41 -17.73 -15.77
N ASN A 52 -0.12 -18.92 -16.27
CA ASN A 52 -1.06 -20.04 -16.23
C ASN A 52 -1.34 -20.45 -14.79
N ILE A 53 -2.62 -20.57 -14.46
CA ILE A 53 -3.11 -21.00 -13.15
C ILE A 53 -4.37 -21.85 -13.32
N ILE A 54 -4.44 -22.93 -12.56
CA ILE A 54 -5.65 -23.70 -12.29
C ILE A 54 -6.10 -23.26 -10.91
N HIS A 55 -7.31 -22.69 -10.83
CA HIS A 55 -7.94 -22.25 -9.59
C HIS A 55 -9.34 -22.84 -9.57
N GLN A 56 -9.53 -23.91 -8.80
CA GLN A 56 -10.82 -24.60 -8.69
C GLN A 56 -11.46 -24.31 -7.34
N ASP A 57 -12.79 -24.26 -7.28
CA ASP A 57 -13.55 -23.91 -6.08
C ASP A 57 -13.33 -24.88 -4.89
N ASN A 58 -12.83 -26.08 -5.15
CA ASN A 58 -12.46 -27.09 -4.15
C ASN A 58 -11.14 -26.80 -3.40
N GLY A 59 -10.52 -25.64 -3.62
CA GLY A 59 -9.28 -25.23 -2.95
C GLY A 59 -8.00 -25.54 -3.73
N ILE A 60 -8.08 -26.21 -4.90
CA ILE A 60 -6.89 -26.51 -5.71
C ILE A 60 -6.41 -25.24 -6.41
N ILE A 61 -5.17 -24.84 -6.11
CA ILE A 61 -4.46 -23.75 -6.77
C ILE A 61 -3.09 -24.25 -7.24
N LEU A 62 -2.89 -24.30 -8.55
CA LEU A 62 -1.67 -24.82 -9.16
C LEU A 62 -1.30 -24.01 -10.40
N GLY A 63 0.00 -23.86 -10.69
CA GLY A 63 0.48 -23.28 -11.94
C GLY A 63 1.53 -22.20 -11.74
N GLN A 64 2.18 -21.84 -12.85
CA GLN A 64 3.31 -20.92 -12.84
C GLN A 64 2.92 -19.53 -12.34
N GLY A 65 1.70 -19.06 -12.61
CA GLY A 65 1.23 -17.76 -12.12
C GLY A 65 1.21 -17.68 -10.59
N PHE A 66 0.79 -18.76 -9.92
CA PHE A 66 0.82 -18.83 -8.46
C PHE A 66 2.24 -18.89 -7.91
N ILE A 67 3.09 -19.75 -8.49
CA ILE A 67 4.50 -19.90 -8.09
C ILE A 67 5.27 -18.58 -8.25
N ASP A 68 5.05 -17.88 -9.37
CA ASP A 68 5.68 -16.59 -9.64
C ASP A 68 5.22 -15.52 -8.65
N ALA A 69 3.92 -15.43 -8.35
CA ALA A 69 3.39 -14.50 -7.37
C ALA A 69 3.97 -14.75 -5.98
N TYR A 70 3.99 -16.00 -5.52
CA TYR A 70 4.57 -16.37 -4.24
C TYR A 70 6.05 -16.01 -4.16
N ASN A 71 6.83 -16.36 -5.19
CA ASN A 71 8.26 -16.03 -5.24
C ASN A 71 8.53 -14.52 -5.22
N LEU A 72 7.73 -13.73 -5.94
CA LEU A 72 7.86 -12.28 -5.98
C LEU A 72 7.51 -11.65 -4.62
N GLU A 73 6.41 -12.07 -4.00
CA GLU A 73 6.01 -11.61 -2.67
C GLU A 73 7.10 -11.90 -1.64
N SER A 74 7.58 -13.15 -1.61
CA SER A 74 8.53 -13.60 -0.60
C SER A 74 9.93 -13.00 -0.77
N LYS A 75 10.36 -12.72 -2.00
CA LYS A 75 11.72 -12.20 -2.28
C LYS A 75 11.79 -10.69 -2.40
N LEU A 76 10.75 -10.03 -2.90
CA LEU A 76 10.78 -8.60 -3.24
C LEU A 76 9.89 -7.75 -2.34
N ALA A 77 8.79 -8.28 -1.79
CA ALA A 77 7.88 -7.51 -0.95
C ALA A 77 8.31 -7.52 0.53
N THR A 78 9.55 -7.09 0.82
CA THR A 78 10.10 -7.02 2.20
C THR A 78 9.31 -6.04 3.08
N PHE A 79 8.83 -4.95 2.48
CA PHE A 79 8.01 -3.91 3.09
C PHE A 79 6.52 -4.15 2.81
N PRO A 80 5.59 -3.52 3.56
CA PRO A 80 4.15 -3.70 3.36
C PRO A 80 3.68 -3.00 2.07
N ARG A 81 3.92 -3.67 0.95
CA ARG A 81 3.59 -3.22 -0.40
C ARG A 81 3.20 -4.41 -1.27
N ILE A 82 2.59 -4.11 -2.40
CA ILE A 82 2.30 -5.08 -3.45
C ILE A 82 3.21 -4.78 -4.63
N VAL A 83 4.01 -5.77 -5.03
CA VAL A 83 4.90 -5.67 -6.20
C VAL A 83 4.22 -6.21 -7.46
N VAL A 84 4.52 -5.63 -8.61
CA VAL A 84 4.02 -6.07 -9.91
C VAL A 84 5.16 -6.70 -10.69
N SER A 85 4.95 -7.90 -11.21
CA SER A 85 5.98 -8.62 -11.98
C SER A 85 6.32 -7.89 -13.29
N ASP A 86 7.58 -7.95 -13.72
CA ASP A 86 8.04 -7.47 -15.03
C ASP A 86 7.22 -8.07 -16.20
N LYS A 87 6.86 -9.36 -16.11
CA LYS A 87 6.02 -10.04 -17.09
C LYS A 87 4.68 -9.33 -17.30
N LEU A 88 4.02 -8.93 -16.20
CA LEU A 88 2.75 -8.21 -16.26
C LEU A 88 2.97 -6.78 -16.77
N ILE A 89 4.02 -6.09 -16.32
CA ILE A 89 4.30 -4.70 -16.73
C ILE A 89 4.45 -4.57 -18.25
N LYS A 90 5.06 -5.56 -18.90
CA LYS A 90 5.22 -5.61 -20.37
C LYS A 90 3.91 -5.68 -21.14
N GLU A 91 2.83 -6.12 -20.50
CA GLU A 91 1.48 -6.21 -21.07
C GLU A 91 0.63 -4.95 -20.77
N LEU A 92 1.16 -4.02 -19.98
CA LEU A 92 0.45 -2.80 -19.60
C LEU A 92 0.69 -1.66 -20.59
N ASN A 93 -0.21 -0.69 -20.58
CA ASN A 93 -0.18 0.49 -21.44
C ASN A 93 0.91 1.51 -21.02
N TYR A 94 2.18 1.14 -21.21
CA TYR A 94 3.34 1.99 -21.04
C TYR A 94 4.24 2.00 -22.29
N PRO A 95 4.94 3.12 -22.58
CA PRO A 95 4.83 4.41 -21.91
C PRO A 95 3.52 5.14 -22.25
N LEU A 96 3.05 5.99 -21.34
CA LEU A 96 1.87 6.82 -21.59
C LEU A 96 2.21 7.98 -22.52
N GLU A 97 1.71 7.94 -23.75
CA GLU A 97 1.91 9.03 -24.74
C GLU A 97 0.97 10.22 -24.53
N ALA A 98 -0.23 10.00 -23.98
CA ALA A 98 -1.23 11.04 -23.76
C ALA A 98 -2.11 10.76 -22.53
N LYS A 99 -2.64 11.82 -21.89
CA LYS A 99 -3.53 11.68 -20.73
C LYS A 99 -4.78 10.83 -21.00
N ARG A 100 -5.32 10.90 -22.22
CA ARG A 100 -6.51 10.12 -22.64
C ARG A 100 -6.28 8.60 -22.67
N ASN A 101 -5.02 8.16 -22.71
CA ASN A 101 -4.65 6.74 -22.73
C ASN A 101 -4.50 6.17 -21.29
N ARG A 102 -4.77 6.97 -20.25
CA ARG A 102 -4.59 6.55 -18.87
C ARG A 102 -5.71 5.61 -18.44
N TYR A 103 -5.28 4.48 -17.87
CA TYR A 103 -6.11 3.60 -17.04
C TYR A 103 -5.98 3.96 -15.55
N PRO A 104 -6.98 3.66 -14.71
CA PRO A 104 -6.95 3.98 -13.27
C PRO A 104 -5.70 3.49 -12.54
N TYR A 105 -5.15 2.30 -12.85
CA TYR A 105 -3.95 1.78 -12.16
C TYR A 105 -2.74 2.73 -12.23
N HIS A 106 -2.66 3.60 -13.24
CA HIS A 106 -1.54 4.55 -13.39
C HIS A 106 -1.43 5.53 -12.23
N GLN A 107 -2.51 5.75 -11.48
CA GLN A 107 -2.51 6.62 -10.29
C GLN A 107 -1.99 5.89 -9.05
N TYR A 108 -1.98 4.55 -9.07
CA TYR A 108 -1.53 3.72 -7.96
C TYR A 108 -0.08 3.27 -8.13
N LEU A 109 0.32 2.88 -9.34
CA LEU A 109 1.63 2.30 -9.58
C LEU A 109 2.74 3.35 -9.46
N THR A 110 3.69 3.08 -8.58
CA THR A 110 4.93 3.85 -8.40
C THR A 110 6.14 2.94 -8.59
N ARG A 111 7.29 3.56 -8.86
CA ARG A 111 8.59 2.89 -8.83
C ARG A 111 9.27 3.22 -7.51
N ASP A 112 9.54 2.20 -6.71
CA ASP A 112 10.21 2.34 -5.42
C ASP A 112 11.72 2.55 -5.58
N LYS A 113 12.38 2.97 -4.51
CA LYS A 113 13.83 3.27 -4.49
C LYS A 113 14.71 2.05 -4.81
N ASP A 114 14.21 0.85 -4.58
CA ASP A 114 14.88 -0.41 -4.93
C ASP A 114 14.58 -0.88 -6.37
N GLY A 115 13.86 -0.06 -7.14
CA GLY A 115 13.55 -0.30 -8.54
C GLY A 115 12.31 -1.14 -8.78
N CYS A 116 11.72 -1.77 -7.75
CA CYS A 116 10.47 -2.50 -7.87
C CYS A 116 9.32 -1.56 -8.27
N ILE A 117 8.37 -2.08 -9.04
CA ILE A 117 7.16 -1.36 -9.41
C ILE A 117 6.00 -1.98 -8.64
N GLY A 118 5.13 -1.14 -8.09
CA GLY A 118 4.08 -1.60 -7.21
C GLY A 118 3.28 -0.46 -6.61
N PHE A 119 2.60 -0.76 -5.50
CA PHE A 119 1.90 0.23 -4.70
C PHE A 119 1.83 -0.25 -3.25
N ASN A 120 1.60 0.69 -2.34
CA ASN A 120 1.38 0.40 -0.93
C ASN A 120 -0.03 0.81 -0.50
N GLN A 121 -0.49 0.37 0.68
CA GLN A 121 -1.86 0.58 1.12
C GLN A 121 -2.24 2.06 1.25
N LEU A 122 -1.26 2.93 1.49
CA LEU A 122 -1.48 4.36 1.71
C LEU A 122 -1.81 5.10 0.42
N LYS A 123 -1.38 4.58 -0.73
CA LYS A 123 -1.59 5.21 -2.04
C LYS A 123 -3.07 5.42 -2.36
N TYR A 124 -3.96 4.61 -1.76
CA TYR A 124 -5.41 4.81 -1.88
C TYR A 124 -5.86 6.21 -1.45
N PHE A 125 -5.29 6.77 -0.38
CA PHE A 125 -5.67 8.09 0.14
C PHE A 125 -5.37 9.21 -0.87
N GLU A 126 -4.26 9.09 -1.60
CA GLU A 126 -3.88 10.03 -2.66
C GLU A 126 -4.79 9.92 -3.89
N VAL A 127 -5.28 8.72 -4.22
CA VAL A 127 -6.20 8.53 -5.35
C VAL A 127 -7.62 9.02 -5.01
N VAL A 128 -8.14 8.62 -3.85
CA VAL A 128 -9.54 8.85 -3.48
C VAL A 128 -9.85 10.30 -3.12
N GLN A 129 -8.85 11.12 -2.78
CA GLN A 129 -9.08 12.55 -2.50
C GLN A 129 -9.69 13.32 -3.69
N SER A 130 -9.50 12.81 -4.91
CA SER A 130 -10.05 13.41 -6.13
C SER A 130 -11.48 12.97 -6.42
N TRP A 131 -12.04 12.06 -5.61
CA TRP A 131 -13.37 11.52 -5.79
C TRP A 131 -14.38 12.41 -5.08
N THR A 132 -15.43 12.82 -5.79
CA THR A 132 -16.44 13.77 -5.31
C THR A 132 -17.23 13.30 -4.09
N GLU A 133 -17.28 11.99 -3.85
CA GLU A 133 -17.98 11.37 -2.72
C GLU A 133 -17.11 11.28 -1.46
N MET A 134 -15.80 11.45 -1.59
CA MET A 134 -14.89 11.39 -0.45
C MET A 134 -14.99 12.67 0.37
N LYS A 135 -15.59 12.58 1.55
CA LYS A 135 -15.66 13.71 2.46
C LYS A 135 -14.32 13.92 3.17
N GLU A 136 -13.96 15.18 3.38
CA GLU A 136 -12.71 15.59 4.01
C GLU A 136 -12.55 15.04 5.44
N ASP A 137 -13.63 14.98 6.21
CA ASP A 137 -13.66 14.43 7.57
C ASP A 137 -13.35 12.92 7.60
N ILE A 138 -13.89 12.16 6.65
CA ILE A 138 -13.63 10.73 6.50
C ILE A 138 -12.16 10.50 6.12
N LEU A 139 -11.64 11.27 5.17
CA LEU A 139 -10.23 11.16 4.75
C LEU A 139 -9.30 11.52 5.91
N LYS A 140 -9.63 12.59 6.63
CA LYS A 140 -8.88 13.02 7.81
C LYS A 140 -8.84 11.93 8.89
N ASP A 141 -9.98 11.37 9.26
CA ASP A 141 -10.06 10.30 10.26
C ASP A 141 -9.27 9.05 9.85
N ALA A 142 -9.35 8.66 8.58
CA ALA A 142 -8.57 7.53 8.05
C ALA A 142 -7.06 7.79 8.09
N LEU A 143 -6.63 9.00 7.74
CA LEU A 143 -5.22 9.42 7.81
C LEU A 143 -4.74 9.48 9.26
N ASP A 144 -5.53 10.02 10.19
CA ASP A 144 -5.17 10.13 11.61
C ASP A 144 -5.04 8.75 12.27
N LYS A 145 -5.98 7.82 11.98
CA LYS A 145 -5.90 6.42 12.44
C LYS A 145 -4.65 5.72 11.90
N THR A 146 -4.38 5.89 10.62
CA THR A 146 -3.20 5.29 9.98
C THR A 146 -1.90 5.87 10.55
N ARG A 147 -1.86 7.19 10.76
CA ARG A 147 -0.73 7.89 11.38
C ARG A 147 -0.43 7.35 12.77
N LYS A 148 -1.48 7.17 13.59
CA LYS A 148 -1.37 6.57 14.93
C LYS A 148 -0.81 5.14 14.86
N VAL A 149 -1.31 4.30 13.96
CA VAL A 149 -0.78 2.93 13.76
C VAL A 149 0.71 2.93 13.44
N ILE A 150 1.17 3.87 12.59
CA ILE A 150 2.59 3.96 12.22
C ILE A 150 3.44 4.37 13.43
N ILE A 151 2.99 5.38 14.18
CA ILE A 151 3.68 5.86 15.40
C ILE A 151 3.74 4.77 16.47
N ASP A 152 2.61 4.11 16.75
CA ASP A 152 2.53 3.01 17.69
C ASP A 152 3.50 1.88 17.26
N GLY A 153 3.56 1.56 15.96
CA GLY A 153 4.50 0.57 15.44
C GLY A 153 5.99 0.94 15.60
N LEU A 154 6.34 2.22 15.47
CA LEU A 154 7.69 2.72 15.75
C LEU A 154 8.04 2.58 17.24
N ASP A 155 7.08 2.87 18.13
CA ASP A 155 7.27 2.82 19.59
C ASP A 155 7.17 1.41 20.20
N TYR A 156 6.56 0.44 19.53
CA TYR A 156 6.46 -0.94 20.03
C TYR A 156 7.49 -1.90 19.42
N SER A 157 8.41 -1.41 18.59
CA SER A 157 9.39 -2.24 17.87
C SER A 157 10.84 -2.07 18.33
N PHE A 158 11.07 -1.57 19.55
CA PHE A 158 12.41 -1.30 20.11
C PHE A 158 13.39 -2.48 20.01
N GLU A 159 12.91 -3.70 20.23
CA GLU A 159 13.71 -4.93 20.18
C GLU A 159 13.51 -5.74 18.89
N LEU A 160 12.80 -5.17 17.91
CA LEU A 160 12.43 -5.85 16.66
C LEU A 160 12.87 -5.02 15.44
N PRO A 161 14.18 -4.97 15.11
CA PRO A 161 14.70 -4.10 14.05
C PRO A 161 14.05 -4.30 12.67
N SER A 162 13.67 -5.55 12.34
CA SER A 162 12.99 -5.89 11.09
C SER A 162 11.53 -5.43 11.05
N VAL A 163 10.89 -5.28 12.21
CA VAL A 163 9.54 -4.69 12.33
C VAL A 163 9.66 -3.17 12.32
N HIS A 164 10.63 -2.62 13.06
CA HIS A 164 10.90 -1.19 13.10
C HIS A 164 11.18 -0.62 11.71
N SER A 165 12.00 -1.31 10.90
CA SER A 165 12.31 -0.88 9.54
C SER A 165 11.07 -0.81 8.63
N LYS A 166 10.07 -1.66 8.85
CA LYS A 166 8.78 -1.60 8.12
C LYS A 166 7.98 -0.37 8.48
N TYR A 167 7.90 -0.02 9.77
CA TYR A 167 7.21 1.19 10.21
C TYR A 167 7.96 2.47 9.84
N GLN A 168 9.30 2.45 9.84
CA GLN A 168 10.10 3.55 9.32
C GLN A 168 9.90 3.73 7.81
N TRP A 169 9.79 2.64 7.05
CA TRP A 169 9.43 2.69 5.64
C TRP A 169 8.02 3.27 5.44
N LEU A 170 7.02 2.79 6.19
CA LEU A 170 5.65 3.32 6.15
C LEU A 170 5.58 4.81 6.53
N LYS A 171 6.37 5.25 7.51
CA LYS A 171 6.49 6.67 7.87
C LYS A 171 6.90 7.51 6.67
N ASN A 172 7.93 7.06 5.94
CA ASN A 172 8.42 7.74 4.74
C ASN A 172 7.34 7.76 3.65
N GLU A 173 6.68 6.63 3.39
CA GLU A 173 5.59 6.55 2.41
C GLU A 173 4.41 7.46 2.80
N TYR A 174 3.98 7.44 4.05
CA TYR A 174 2.92 8.30 4.57
C TYR A 174 3.28 9.78 4.40
N ASN A 175 4.49 10.18 4.77
CA ASN A 175 4.95 11.56 4.61
C ASN A 175 5.04 11.97 3.14
N SER A 176 5.35 11.03 2.24
CA SER A 176 5.42 11.27 0.79
C SER A 176 4.06 11.41 0.09
N LEU A 177 2.96 10.98 0.72
CA LEU A 177 1.62 11.11 0.14
C LEU A 177 1.31 12.56 -0.21
N ILE A 178 0.81 12.79 -1.42
CA ILE A 178 0.35 14.10 -1.86
C ILE A 178 -1.14 14.22 -1.50
N ILE A 179 -1.47 14.97 -0.44
CA ILE A 179 -2.85 15.29 -0.08
C ILE A 179 -3.05 16.80 -0.30
N LEU A 180 -3.95 17.16 -1.20
CA LEU A 180 -4.13 18.52 -1.72
C LEU A 180 -4.86 19.44 -0.76
N THR A 181 -5.72 18.90 0.10
CA THR A 181 -6.46 19.70 1.07
C THR A 181 -5.59 20.03 2.28
N ASP A 182 -5.49 21.31 2.60
CA ASP A 182 -4.73 21.81 3.73
C ASP A 182 -5.26 21.27 5.07
N ASN A 183 -4.36 21.05 6.02
CA ASN A 183 -4.65 20.63 7.40
C ASN A 183 -5.36 19.26 7.57
N ILE A 184 -5.55 18.48 6.50
CA ILE A 184 -6.07 17.11 6.59
C ILE A 184 -4.98 16.13 7.04
N LYS A 185 -3.82 16.14 6.37
CA LYS A 185 -2.70 15.23 6.66
C LYS A 185 -1.67 15.90 7.57
N GLN A 186 -1.50 15.39 8.78
CA GLN A 186 -0.41 15.79 9.67
C GLN A 186 0.83 14.91 9.39
N PRO A 187 2.00 15.46 9.06
CA PRO A 187 3.19 14.65 8.83
C PRO A 187 3.65 13.96 10.12
N ILE A 188 4.26 12.79 10.00
CA ILE A 188 4.93 12.11 11.11
C ILE A 188 6.35 12.67 11.20
N LYS A 189 6.65 13.33 12.31
CA LYS A 189 7.92 14.02 12.55
C LYS A 189 9.05 13.05 12.88
N GLU A 190 10.29 13.48 12.66
CA GLU A 190 11.46 12.74 13.17
C GLU A 190 11.52 12.83 14.70
N LEU A 191 12.11 11.82 15.35
CA LEU A 191 12.19 11.75 16.80
C LEU A 191 12.91 12.98 17.37
N ASN A 192 12.23 13.70 18.27
CA ASN A 192 12.67 14.96 18.86
C ASN A 192 12.95 16.10 17.86
N GLU A 193 12.37 16.07 16.66
CA GLU A 193 12.50 17.15 15.67
C GLU A 193 12.12 18.50 16.31
N ASN A 194 13.08 19.43 16.38
CA ASN A 194 12.95 20.75 17.01
C ASN A 194 12.40 20.76 18.46
N ILE A 195 12.65 19.71 19.24
CA ILE A 195 12.31 19.63 20.67
C ILE A 195 13.60 19.64 21.49
N ALA A 196 13.66 20.49 22.53
CA ALA A 196 14.86 20.64 23.36
C ALA A 196 15.13 19.42 24.28
N GLY A 197 14.10 18.64 24.59
CA GLY A 197 14.22 17.41 25.39
C GLY A 197 14.71 16.21 24.58
N GLN A 198 15.39 15.28 25.25
CA GLN A 198 15.74 13.98 24.67
C GLN A 198 14.74 12.93 25.13
N ASN A 199 13.86 12.51 24.22
CA ASN A 199 12.92 11.42 24.45
C ASN A 199 13.15 10.31 23.41
N ILE A 200 12.70 9.09 23.71
CA ILE A 200 12.90 7.92 22.85
C ILE A 200 11.63 7.44 22.12
N HIS A 201 10.47 8.05 22.41
CA HIS A 201 9.16 7.68 21.86
C HIS A 201 8.69 8.67 20.78
N PHE A 202 8.39 8.18 19.57
CA PHE A 202 7.74 8.97 18.52
C PHE A 202 6.41 9.56 18.97
N SER A 203 5.62 8.84 19.78
CA SER A 203 4.36 9.33 20.33
C SER A 203 4.50 10.60 21.18
N TYR A 204 5.62 10.76 21.90
CA TYR A 204 5.89 12.00 22.63
C TYR A 204 6.13 13.17 21.68
N THR A 205 6.98 12.99 20.66
CA THR A 205 7.18 14.01 19.62
C THR A 205 5.87 14.34 18.93
N ASP A 206 5.04 13.33 18.68
CA ASP A 206 3.75 13.50 18.06
C ASP A 206 2.80 14.36 18.87
N ASN A 207 2.65 14.03 20.16
CA ASN A 207 1.80 14.74 21.09
C ASN A 207 2.28 16.18 21.31
N TYR A 208 3.59 16.45 21.24
CA TYR A 208 4.13 17.80 21.33
C TYR A 208 3.58 18.72 20.22
N TYR A 209 3.45 18.20 18.99
CA TYR A 209 2.98 18.96 17.83
C TYR A 209 1.46 18.92 17.63
N TYR A 210 0.84 17.76 17.88
CA TYR A 210 -0.53 17.47 17.45
C TYR A 210 -1.45 17.04 18.59
N GLY A 211 -0.94 16.96 19.82
CA GLY A 211 -1.74 16.69 21.01
C GLY A 211 -2.80 17.79 21.21
N LYS A 212 -4.02 17.39 21.58
CA LYS A 212 -5.03 18.35 22.02
C LYS A 212 -4.56 18.94 23.36
N LYS A 213 -4.39 20.26 23.40
CA LYS A 213 -4.20 21.01 24.64
C LYS A 213 -5.48 21.04 25.46
#